data_AF-R7FJN8-F1
#
_entry.id   AF-R7FJN8-F1
#
_cell.length_a   1.000
_cell.length_b   1.000
_cell.length_c   1.000
_cell.angle_alpha   90.00
_cell.angle_beta   90.00
_cell.angle_gamma   90.00
#
_symmetry.space_group_name_H-M   'P 1'
#
loop_
_entity.id
_entity.type
_entity.pdbx_description
1 polymer ?
#
loop_
_entity_poly.entity_id
_entity_poly.type
_entity_poly.pdbx_seq_one_letter_code
_entity_poly.pdbx_strand_id
1 'polypeptide(L)'
;MKFIFPQNYNFKNKLFGVIEYSTIFLNLIWDLIIFIFVNLFHNINIKIFLFFIFCFPLLLFSFSGFNGESIIYVLKYISNFIIKQKLYLFRKSP
;
A
#
# COMPACT_ATOMS: atom_id res chain seq x y z
N MET A 1 21.15 26.52 16.99
CA MET A 1 20.24 26.84 15.85
C MET A 1 18.81 26.67 16.34
N LYS A 2 17.92 27.64 16.10
CA LYS A 2 16.50 27.52 16.45
C LYS A 2 15.82 26.65 15.39
N PHE A 3 15.55 25.39 15.69
CA PHE A 3 14.77 24.52 14.82
C PHE A 3 13.30 24.96 14.88
N ILE A 4 12.81 25.58 13.81
CA ILE A 4 11.41 25.93 13.65
C ILE A 4 10.77 24.80 12.85
N PHE A 5 10.02 23.93 13.53
CA PHE A 5 9.21 22.93 12.84
C PHE A 5 7.96 23.63 12.27
N PRO A 6 7.70 23.54 10.96
CA PRO A 6 6.48 24.12 10.38
C PRO A 6 5.25 23.39 10.97
N GLN A 7 4.27 24.16 11.45
CA GLN A 7 3.05 23.61 12.07
C GLN A 7 2.21 22.74 11.14
N ASN A 8 2.42 22.83 9.83
CA ASN A 8 1.67 22.08 8.82
C ASN A 8 2.36 20.77 8.40
N TYR A 9 3.37 20.32 9.13
CA TYR A 9 4.05 19.06 8.84
C TYR A 9 3.29 17.89 9.47
N ASN A 10 2.71 17.04 8.62
CA ASN A 10 1.99 15.87 9.09
C ASN A 10 2.99 14.71 9.25
N PHE A 11 3.44 14.45 10.48
CA PHE A 11 4.31 13.32 10.78
C PHE A 11 3.53 12.01 10.58
N LYS A 12 3.71 11.40 9.40
CA LYS A 12 3.26 10.02 9.19
C LYS A 12 4.26 9.09 9.87
N ASN A 13 3.78 8.26 10.79
CA ASN A 13 4.62 7.25 11.44
C ASN A 13 5.06 6.21 10.41
N LYS A 14 6.39 6.11 10.21
CA LYS A 14 7.02 5.15 9.31
C LYS A 14 8.02 4.29 10.08
N LEU A 15 7.96 2.98 9.86
CA LEU A 15 8.94 2.04 10.35
C LEU A 15 10.24 2.19 9.52
N PHE A 16 11.37 2.33 10.22
CA PHE A 16 12.67 2.68 9.64
C PHE A 16 12.69 3.95 8.77
N GLY A 17 11.68 4.82 8.90
CA GLY A 17 11.53 6.03 8.07
C GLY A 17 11.08 5.77 6.62
N VAL A 18 10.89 4.52 6.22
CA VAL A 18 10.58 4.15 4.82
C VAL A 18 9.13 3.67 4.67
N ILE A 19 8.69 2.71 5.51
CA ILE A 19 7.42 2.02 5.32
C ILE A 19 6.36 2.57 6.29
N GLU A 20 5.19 2.97 5.80
CA GLU A 20 4.09 3.42 6.67
C GLU A 20 3.49 2.23 7.44
N TYR A 21 3.18 2.42 8.73
CA TYR A 21 2.59 1.34 9.56
C TYR A 21 1.32 0.74 8.97
N SER A 22 0.48 1.57 8.35
CA SER A 22 -0.73 1.12 7.66
C SER A 22 -0.41 0.08 6.58
N THR A 23 0.63 0.31 5.77
CA THR A 23 1.07 -0.63 4.73
C THR A 23 1.71 -1.90 5.30
N ILE A 24 2.35 -1.82 6.48
CA ILE A 24 2.90 -3.01 7.17
C ILE A 24 1.79 -3.93 7.62
N PHE A 25 0.73 -3.39 8.24
CA PHE A 25 -0.43 -4.19 8.61
C PHE A 25 -1.09 -4.83 7.40
N LEU A 26 -1.14 -4.12 6.26
CA LEU A 26 -1.66 -4.68 5.01
C LEU A 26 -0.80 -5.86 4.52
N ASN A 27 0.54 -5.73 4.51
CA ASN A 27 1.43 -6.85 4.18
C ASN A 27 1.23 -8.02 5.13
N LEU A 28 1.17 -7.78 6.44
CA LEU A 28 1.05 -8.84 7.45
C LEU A 28 -0.25 -9.64 7.26
N ILE A 29 -1.37 -8.95 7.04
CA ILE A 29 -2.67 -9.60 6.77
C ILE A 29 -2.61 -10.39 5.46
N TRP A 30 -2.01 -9.82 4.41
CA TRP A 30 -1.87 -10.50 3.12
C TRP A 30 -0.98 -11.75 3.22
N ASP A 31 0.17 -11.65 3.89
CA ASP A 31 1.10 -12.75 4.10
C ASP A 31 0.46 -13.91 4.86
N LEU A 32 -0.37 -13.62 5.87
CA LEU A 32 -1.15 -14.64 6.58
C LEU A 32 -2.13 -15.37 5.67
N ILE A 33 -2.84 -14.64 4.82
CA ILE A 33 -3.80 -15.22 3.86
C ILE A 33 -3.06 -16.11 2.85
N ILE A 34 -1.97 -15.62 2.27
CA ILE A 34 -1.15 -16.37 1.30
C ILE A 34 -0.50 -17.59 1.97
N PHE A 35 -0.05 -17.47 3.21
CA PHE A 35 0.51 -18.61 3.95
C PHE A 35 -0.49 -19.75 4.11
N ILE A 36 -1.73 -19.44 4.46
CA ILE A 36 -2.82 -20.43 4.54
C ILE A 36 -3.09 -21.05 3.17
N PHE A 37 -3.19 -20.23 2.11
CA PHE A 37 -3.43 -20.70 0.74
C PHE A 37 -2.32 -21.63 0.24
N VAL A 38 -1.07 -21.24 0.45
CA VAL A 38 0.11 -22.00 0.01
C VAL A 38 0.24 -23.34 0.76
N ASN A 39 -0.26 -23.43 1.99
CA ASN A 39 -0.21 -24.67 2.76
C ASN A 39 -1.06 -25.80 2.16
N LEU A 40 -1.96 -25.50 1.22
CA LEU A 40 -2.73 -26.50 0.46
C LEU A 40 -1.85 -27.40 -0.42
N PHE A 41 -0.66 -26.95 -0.80
CA PHE A 41 0.28 -27.74 -1.61
C PHE A 41 1.15 -28.62 -0.73
N HIS A 42 1.61 -29.79 -1.23
CA HIS A 42 2.43 -30.69 -0.42
C HIS A 42 3.94 -30.46 -0.59
N ASN A 43 4.36 -29.91 -1.73
CA ASN A 43 5.77 -29.72 -2.08
C ASN A 43 6.30 -28.38 -1.55
N ILE A 44 7.35 -28.42 -0.72
CA ILE A 44 7.97 -27.23 -0.12
C ILE A 44 8.49 -26.22 -1.15
N ASN A 45 9.02 -26.69 -2.29
CA ASN A 45 9.56 -25.80 -3.32
C ASN A 45 8.45 -24.96 -3.97
N ILE A 46 7.31 -25.61 -4.25
CA ILE A 46 6.12 -24.93 -4.78
C ILE A 46 5.59 -23.95 -3.74
N LYS A 47 5.63 -24.31 -2.45
CA LYS A 47 5.20 -23.40 -1.39
C LYS A 47 6.00 -22.11 -1.37
N ILE A 48 7.32 -22.23 -1.30
CA ILE A 48 8.21 -21.08 -1.24
C ILE A 48 8.04 -20.21 -2.48
N PHE A 49 8.01 -20.82 -3.67
CA PHE A 49 7.83 -20.10 -4.93
C PHE A 49 6.52 -19.29 -4.99
N LEU A 50 5.39 -19.92 -4.65
CA LEU A 50 4.09 -19.24 -4.65
C LEU A 50 4.05 -18.11 -3.62
N PHE A 51 4.60 -18.32 -2.43
CA PHE A 51 4.66 -17.30 -1.40
C PHE A 51 5.42 -16.05 -1.89
N PHE A 52 6.59 -16.24 -2.51
CA PHE A 52 7.37 -15.13 -3.06
C PHE A 52 6.61 -14.38 -4.17
N ILE A 53 5.98 -15.09 -5.11
CA ILE A 53 5.25 -14.44 -6.20
C ILE A 53 4.11 -13.56 -5.69
N PHE A 54 3.38 -13.99 -4.66
CA PHE A 54 2.23 -13.24 -4.17
C PHE A 54 2.59 -12.14 -3.16
N CYS A 55 3.62 -12.32 -2.33
CA CYS A 55 3.98 -11.37 -1.28
C CYS A 55 5.01 -10.32 -1.73
N PHE A 56 5.97 -10.70 -2.58
CA PHE A 56 7.09 -9.83 -2.95
C PHE A 56 6.66 -8.54 -3.71
N PRO A 57 5.72 -8.59 -4.68
CA PRO A 57 5.27 -7.37 -5.35
C PRO A 57 4.63 -6.35 -4.40
N LEU A 58 3.81 -6.82 -3.46
CA LEU A 58 3.12 -5.98 -2.48
C LEU A 58 4.12 -5.33 -1.51
N LEU A 59 5.14 -6.09 -1.10
CA LEU A 59 6.24 -5.59 -0.28
C LEU A 59 7.01 -4.49 -1.02
N LEU A 60 7.35 -4.68 -2.30
CA LEU A 60 8.02 -3.66 -3.11
C LEU A 60 7.23 -2.35 -3.20
N PHE A 61 5.91 -2.44 -3.40
CA PHE A 61 5.05 -1.25 -3.39
C PHE A 61 5.01 -0.55 -2.04
N SER A 62 5.21 -1.28 -0.94
CA SER A 62 5.24 -0.72 0.40
C SER A 62 6.53 0.07 0.68
N PHE A 63 7.62 -0.25 -0.03
CA PHE A 63 8.88 0.52 0.01
C PHE A 63 8.83 1.76 -0.87
N SER A 64 8.39 1.62 -2.13
CA SER A 64 8.38 2.73 -3.10
C SER A 64 7.22 3.70 -2.90
N GLY A 65 6.06 3.20 -2.47
CA GLY A 65 4.80 3.91 -2.58
C GLY A 65 4.47 4.29 -4.03
N PHE A 66 3.41 5.09 -4.21
CA PHE A 66 3.07 5.73 -5.48
C PHE A 66 3.26 7.24 -5.33
N ASN A 67 4.30 7.80 -5.94
CA ASN A 67 4.63 9.23 -5.86
C ASN A 67 4.69 9.78 -4.42
N GLY A 68 5.19 8.97 -3.47
CA GLY A 68 5.30 9.36 -2.05
C GLY A 68 4.05 9.14 -1.21
N GLU A 69 2.95 8.69 -1.81
CA GLU A 69 1.75 8.25 -1.09
C GLU A 69 1.73 6.73 -0.87
N SER A 70 1.06 6.30 0.20
CA SER A 70 0.89 4.88 0.48
C SER A 70 -0.11 4.23 -0.46
N ILE A 71 0.09 2.93 -0.70
CA ILE A 71 -0.78 2.15 -1.58
C ILE A 71 -2.23 2.13 -1.10
N ILE A 72 -2.45 2.22 0.21
CA ILE A 72 -3.79 2.28 0.82
C ILE A 72 -4.53 3.53 0.38
N TYR A 73 -3.83 4.67 0.31
CA TYR A 73 -4.42 5.92 -0.17
C TYR A 73 -4.83 5.80 -1.64
N VAL A 74 -3.96 5.23 -2.48
CA VAL A 74 -4.24 4.99 -3.90
C VAL A 74 -5.43 4.05 -4.09
N LEU A 75 -5.48 2.94 -3.36
CA LEU A 75 -6.60 2.00 -3.41
C LEU A 75 -7.92 2.66 -2.98
N LYS A 76 -7.89 3.48 -1.93
CA LYS A 76 -9.06 4.26 -1.49
C LYS A 76 -9.52 5.25 -2.58
N TYR A 77 -8.58 5.93 -3.23
CA TYR A 77 -8.88 6.86 -4.31
C TYR A 77 -9.49 6.14 -5.52
N ILE A 78 -8.87 5.04 -5.97
CA ILE A 78 -9.37 4.21 -7.09
C ILE A 78 -10.77 3.66 -6.76
N SER A 79 -10.95 3.14 -5.54
CA SER A 79 -12.25 2.62 -5.09
C SER A 79 -13.33 3.72 -5.09
N ASN A 80 -13.01 4.89 -4.53
CA ASN A 80 -13.92 6.05 -4.58
C ASN A 80 -14.22 6.48 -6.01
N PHE A 81 -13.24 6.47 -6.91
CA PHE A 81 -13.43 6.83 -8.32
C PHE A 81 -14.37 5.85 -9.03
N ILE A 82 -14.20 4.54 -8.81
CA ILE A 82 -15.05 3.50 -9.41
C ILE A 82 -16.48 3.59 -8.87
N ILE A 83 -16.66 3.78 -7.56
CA ILE A 83 -17.98 3.79 -6.91
C ILE A 83 -18.71 5.12 -7.12
N LYS A 84 -17.97 6.24 -7.08
CA LYS A 84 -18.51 7.59 -7.18
C LYS A 84 -17.94 8.26 -8.43
N GLN A 85 -18.37 7.79 -9.60
CA GLN A 85 -18.11 8.42 -10.90
C GLN A 85 -18.86 9.77 -11.05
N LYS A 86 -18.80 10.66 -10.05
CA LYS A 86 -19.20 12.05 -10.22
C LYS A 86 -18.07 12.76 -10.97
N LEU A 87 -17.97 12.47 -12.27
CA LEU A 87 -17.18 13.26 -13.21
C LEU A 87 -17.77 14.67 -13.21
N TYR A 88 -17.18 15.58 -12.43
CA TYR A 88 -17.36 17.00 -12.66
C TYR A 88 -16.60 17.33 -13.94
N LEU A 89 -17.26 17.18 -15.09
CA LEU A 89 -16.79 17.75 -16.34
C LEU A 89 -16.69 19.26 -16.13
N PHE A 90 -15.47 19.76 -16.03
CA PHE A 90 -15.22 21.20 -16.02
C PHE A 90 -15.56 21.74 -17.41
N ARG A 91 -16.81 22.14 -17.60
CA ARG A 91 -17.24 22.84 -18.79
C ARG A 91 -16.81 24.29 -18.61
N LYS A 92 -15.68 24.67 -19.22
CA LYS A 92 -15.32 26.08 -19.34
C LYS A 92 -16.45 26.76 -20.10
N SER A 93 -17.23 27.61 -19.42
CA SER A 93 -18.26 28.43 -20.05
C SER A 93 -17.59 29.31 -21.12
N PRO A 94 -18.19 29.43 -22.32
CA PRO A 94 -17.68 30.32 -23.37
C PRO A 94 -17.67 31.78 -22.90
#